data_AF-A0A1G6MB03-F1
#
_entry.id   AF-A0A1G6MB03-F1
#
_cell.length_a   1.000
_cell.length_b   1.000
_cell.length_c   1.000
_cell.angle_alpha   90.00
_cell.angle_beta   90.00
_cell.angle_gamma   90.00
#
_symmetry.space_group_name_H-M   'P 1'
#
loop_
_entity.id
_entity.type
_entity.pdbx_description
1 polymer ?
#
loop_
_entity_poly.entity_id
_entity_poly.type
_entity_poly.pdbx_seq_one_letter_code
_entity_poly.pdbx_strand_id
1 'polypeptide(L)'
;MGATSLRTFALTVSGSFEPQSRLIWYGAGASLSNKRERREGSGAAMYFRDAVSEGATWAVVATCREPSVLTLCFVTHHLALGAAYVELYLDAPEPAQEAALARIPGCRVTVCDEEYWQETLGGTRPPANEKRQLRNAARAYARAETDWLVHLDADEFIEADLPLASILDALPDRIDFLHLPNLERVFDATRPQEELFDGYMRAPLARGWPGQTDLLDPDVCAMLHRGVVAHSQGKSAVRTGRGCLMGIHSPRAAAGLERLLLWPATTARVLHYDGLTGFHWIMKLLRGWSDRGGGAAAHGGLAPARQAQIGYVDENRGDMFALLELHQKLKALVPADLHRLETLGLLRRPSVDPGAALRAMGQAGELSVRAFDDALSFDIPDLDRHRTRWRRLYRMHFEGEKRISA
;
A
#
# COMPACT_ATOMS: atom_id res chain seq x y z
N MET A 1 41.50 24.05 -51.99
CA MET A 1 42.19 22.87 -51.42
C MET A 1 41.58 22.60 -50.06
N GLY A 2 40.91 21.51 -49.72
CA GLY A 2 40.25 20.45 -50.47
C GLY A 2 38.99 20.10 -49.68
N ALA A 3 37.90 19.83 -50.38
CA ALA A 3 36.59 19.49 -49.81
C ALA A 3 36.49 17.97 -49.68
N THR A 4 36.09 17.47 -48.51
CA THR A 4 35.78 16.05 -48.30
C THR A 4 34.28 15.90 -48.03
N SER A 5 33.58 15.38 -49.03
CA SER A 5 32.15 15.09 -49.05
C SER A 5 31.87 13.79 -48.29
N LEU A 6 31.01 13.83 -47.28
CA LEU A 6 30.37 12.64 -46.71
C LEU A 6 28.90 12.62 -47.13
N ARG A 7 28.54 11.56 -47.86
CA ARG A 7 27.22 11.30 -48.42
C ARG A 7 26.28 10.74 -47.35
N THR A 8 25.13 11.38 -47.19
CA THR A 8 23.97 10.90 -46.44
C THR A 8 23.27 9.80 -47.24
N PHE A 9 23.09 8.62 -46.64
CA PHE A 9 22.17 7.59 -47.15
C PHE A 9 20.81 7.76 -46.45
N ALA A 10 19.80 8.17 -47.20
CA ALA A 10 18.41 8.12 -46.78
C ALA A 10 17.83 6.75 -47.18
N LEU A 11 17.37 5.97 -46.22
CA LEU A 11 16.56 4.77 -46.43
C LEU A 11 15.14 5.11 -46.02
N THR A 12 14.29 5.33 -47.02
CA THR A 12 12.84 5.48 -46.88
C THR A 12 12.23 4.09 -46.78
N VAL A 13 11.60 3.76 -45.66
CA VAL A 13 10.73 2.58 -45.54
C VAL A 13 9.34 3.08 -45.19
N SER A 14 8.49 3.17 -46.20
CA SER A 14 7.04 3.33 -46.06
C SER A 14 6.42 1.97 -45.77
N GLY A 15 5.87 1.79 -44.58
CA GLY A 15 5.12 0.59 -44.20
C GLY A 15 4.06 0.94 -43.17
N SER A 16 2.84 1.14 -43.64
CA SER A 16 1.62 1.25 -42.83
C SER A 16 1.29 -0.11 -42.21
N PHE A 17 1.28 -0.20 -40.88
CA PHE A 17 0.81 -1.37 -40.14
C PHE A 17 -0.52 -1.03 -39.46
N GLU A 18 -1.63 -1.44 -40.08
CA GLU A 18 -2.95 -1.57 -39.44
C GLU A 18 -3.02 -2.91 -38.70
N PRO A 19 -3.48 -2.96 -37.43
CA PRO A 19 -3.79 -4.23 -36.79
C PRO A 19 -5.25 -4.61 -37.07
N GLN A 20 -5.45 -5.54 -38.02
CA GLN A 20 -6.68 -6.32 -38.10
C GLN A 20 -6.49 -7.65 -37.36
N SER A 21 -7.18 -7.85 -36.24
CA SER A 21 -7.48 -9.18 -35.72
C SER A 21 -8.96 -9.29 -35.39
N ARG A 22 -9.67 -9.99 -36.27
CA ARG A 22 -11.08 -10.35 -36.15
C ARG A 22 -11.25 -11.34 -35.00
N LEU A 23 -12.15 -11.02 -34.07
CA LEU A 23 -12.84 -12.00 -33.23
C LEU A 23 -13.63 -12.95 -34.14
N ILE A 24 -13.44 -14.26 -33.98
CA ILE A 24 -14.39 -15.27 -34.47
C ILE A 24 -14.95 -15.99 -33.25
N TRP A 25 -16.24 -15.77 -33.03
CA TRP A 25 -17.08 -16.55 -32.12
C TRP A 25 -17.53 -17.84 -32.81
N TYR A 26 -17.38 -18.98 -32.14
CA TYR A 26 -18.22 -20.15 -32.37
C TYR A 26 -18.84 -20.56 -31.03
N GLY A 27 -20.17 -20.47 -30.96
CA GLY A 27 -20.96 -21.09 -29.91
C GLY A 27 -21.55 -22.42 -30.38
N ALA A 28 -21.56 -23.42 -29.50
CA ALA A 28 -22.74 -24.19 -29.09
C ALA A 28 -22.34 -25.54 -28.47
N GLY A 29 -22.74 -25.71 -27.20
CA GLY A 29 -23.29 -26.93 -26.60
C GLY A 29 -22.61 -28.29 -26.82
N ALA A 30 -21.92 -28.77 -25.77
CA ALA A 30 -21.95 -30.19 -25.43
C ALA A 30 -21.69 -30.36 -23.92
N SER A 31 -22.70 -30.91 -23.23
CA SER A 31 -22.58 -31.54 -21.92
C SER A 31 -21.51 -32.63 -21.98
N LEU A 32 -20.50 -32.54 -21.12
CA LEU A 32 -19.52 -33.62 -20.94
C LEU A 32 -19.42 -33.98 -19.46
N SER A 33 -19.81 -35.23 -19.23
CA SER A 33 -19.76 -35.93 -17.96
C SER A 33 -18.34 -35.97 -17.41
N ASN A 34 -18.25 -35.84 -16.10
CA ASN A 34 -17.00 -35.85 -15.36
C ASN A 34 -16.47 -37.30 -15.28
N LYS A 35 -15.77 -37.75 -16.32
CA LYS A 35 -14.93 -38.96 -16.28
C LYS A 35 -13.48 -38.53 -16.42
N ARG A 36 -12.76 -38.67 -15.31
CA ARG A 36 -11.30 -38.50 -15.20
C ARG A 36 -10.59 -39.42 -16.19
N GLU A 37 -10.09 -38.86 -17.27
CA GLU A 37 -8.94 -39.41 -17.97
C GLU A 37 -7.67 -38.83 -17.33
N ARG A 38 -6.89 -39.71 -16.69
CA ARG A 38 -5.48 -39.42 -16.38
C ARG A 38 -4.79 -39.10 -17.70
N ARG A 39 -4.37 -37.85 -17.88
CA ARG A 39 -3.41 -37.49 -18.93
C ARG A 39 -2.05 -38.09 -18.57
N GLU A 40 -1.83 -39.34 -18.97
CA GLU A 40 -0.50 -39.82 -19.28
C GLU A 40 -0.12 -39.26 -20.67
N GLY A 41 0.83 -38.32 -20.71
CA GLY A 41 1.46 -37.92 -21.98
C GLY A 41 1.72 -36.43 -22.19
N SER A 42 2.83 -35.92 -21.62
CA SER A 42 3.98 -35.46 -22.42
C SER A 42 5.16 -35.32 -21.45
N GLY A 43 6.12 -36.24 -21.52
CA GLY A 43 7.34 -36.22 -20.72
C GLY A 43 8.28 -35.11 -21.16
N ALA A 44 7.85 -33.86 -21.08
CA ALA A 44 8.76 -32.74 -21.07
C ALA A 44 9.46 -32.79 -19.71
N ALA A 45 10.77 -33.08 -19.71
CA ALA A 45 11.57 -32.98 -18.50
C ALA A 45 11.45 -31.55 -17.98
N MET A 46 10.71 -31.35 -16.89
CA MET A 46 10.65 -30.05 -16.24
C MET A 46 11.97 -29.80 -15.55
N TYR A 47 12.54 -28.61 -15.76
CA TYR A 47 13.73 -28.17 -15.05
C TYR A 47 13.48 -27.99 -13.54
N PHE A 48 12.22 -27.73 -13.16
CA PHE A 48 11.79 -27.54 -11.79
C PHE A 48 11.21 -28.82 -11.18
N ARG A 49 11.34 -28.95 -9.86
CA ARG A 49 10.61 -29.97 -9.09
C ARG A 49 9.13 -29.69 -9.17
N ASP A 50 8.31 -30.75 -9.13
CA ASP A 50 6.87 -30.62 -9.06
C ASP A 50 6.46 -29.76 -7.85
N ALA A 51 5.43 -28.93 -8.04
CA ALA A 51 4.84 -28.17 -6.97
C ALA A 51 4.21 -29.13 -5.94
N VAL A 52 4.24 -28.75 -4.67
CA VAL A 52 3.79 -29.61 -3.56
C VAL A 52 2.28 -29.45 -3.30
N SER A 53 1.62 -28.46 -3.94
CA SER A 53 0.22 -28.11 -3.71
C SER A 53 -0.53 -27.79 -5.02
N GLU A 54 -1.86 -27.97 -5.03
CA GLU A 54 -2.75 -27.60 -6.15
C GLU A 54 -3.34 -26.18 -5.98
N GLY A 55 -2.60 -25.27 -5.34
CA GLY A 55 -2.92 -23.84 -5.24
C GLY A 55 -2.91 -23.32 -3.80
N ALA A 56 -1.99 -22.40 -3.50
CA ALA A 56 -1.87 -21.77 -2.20
C ALA A 56 -3.06 -20.84 -1.89
N THR A 57 -3.58 -20.95 -0.67
CA THR A 57 -4.58 -20.01 -0.13
C THR A 57 -3.90 -18.92 0.70
N TRP A 58 -4.48 -17.72 0.73
CA TRP A 58 -3.93 -16.61 1.50
C TRP A 58 -5.01 -15.71 2.07
N ALA A 59 -4.69 -15.01 3.15
CA ALA A 59 -5.56 -14.05 3.80
C ALA A 59 -4.80 -12.78 4.20
N VAL A 60 -5.56 -11.73 4.54
CA VAL A 60 -5.03 -10.46 5.04
C VAL A 60 -5.50 -10.23 6.47
N VAL A 61 -4.61 -9.69 7.31
CA VAL A 61 -4.97 -9.13 8.62
C VAL A 61 -4.56 -7.66 8.68
N ALA A 62 -5.42 -6.83 9.25
CA ALA A 62 -5.10 -5.42 9.55
C ALA A 62 -5.72 -4.98 10.87
N THR A 63 -4.98 -4.15 11.62
CA THR A 63 -5.56 -3.36 12.72
C THR A 63 -5.76 -1.94 12.23
N CYS A 64 -6.98 -1.42 12.32
CA CYS A 64 -7.33 -0.15 11.70
C CYS A 64 -8.23 0.71 12.57
N ARG A 65 -8.03 2.03 12.44
CA ARG A 65 -8.89 3.10 12.98
C ARG A 65 -8.96 4.18 11.92
N GLU A 66 -9.70 3.87 10.86
CA GLU A 66 -9.73 4.62 9.61
C GLU A 66 -11.18 4.79 9.13
N PRO A 67 -11.51 5.81 8.31
CA PRO A 67 -12.86 6.00 7.79
C PRO A 67 -13.40 4.77 7.06
N SER A 68 -14.72 4.58 7.18
CA SER A 68 -15.44 3.44 6.58
C SER A 68 -15.09 3.19 5.12
N VAL A 69 -15.03 4.25 4.31
CA VAL A 69 -14.76 4.10 2.87
C VAL A 69 -13.38 3.48 2.59
N LEU A 70 -12.35 3.81 3.39
CA LEU A 70 -11.02 3.23 3.24
C LEU A 70 -10.99 1.77 3.65
N THR A 71 -11.61 1.41 4.78
CA THR A 71 -11.68 -0.01 5.21
C THR A 71 -12.48 -0.86 4.24
N LEU A 72 -13.56 -0.32 3.66
CA LEU A 72 -14.34 -1.02 2.64
C LEU A 72 -13.53 -1.22 1.35
N CYS A 73 -12.81 -0.19 0.88
CA CYS A 73 -11.90 -0.32 -0.27
C CYS A 73 -10.79 -1.34 0.01
N PHE A 74 -10.19 -1.30 1.19
CA PHE A 74 -9.15 -2.24 1.62
C PHE A 74 -9.66 -3.68 1.58
N VAL A 75 -10.81 -3.96 2.18
CA VAL A 75 -11.38 -5.32 2.22
C VAL A 75 -11.73 -5.80 0.81
N THR A 76 -12.51 -5.00 0.07
CA THR A 76 -13.00 -5.41 -1.26
C THR A 76 -11.87 -5.57 -2.27
N HIS A 77 -10.83 -4.73 -2.20
CA HIS A 77 -9.62 -4.88 -3.03
C HIS A 77 -8.93 -6.23 -2.81
N HIS A 78 -8.64 -6.58 -1.56
CA HIS A 78 -7.89 -7.81 -1.27
C HIS A 78 -8.72 -9.08 -1.52
N LEU A 79 -10.05 -9.04 -1.29
CA LEU A 79 -10.94 -10.12 -1.69
C LEU A 79 -11.01 -10.26 -3.22
N ALA A 80 -11.11 -9.15 -3.96
CA ALA A 80 -11.09 -9.17 -5.42
C ALA A 80 -9.74 -9.67 -5.99
N LEU A 81 -8.64 -9.47 -5.26
CA LEU A 81 -7.32 -10.01 -5.60
C LEU A 81 -7.20 -11.53 -5.34
N GLY A 82 -8.20 -12.14 -4.68
CA GLY A 82 -8.27 -13.57 -4.42
C GLY A 82 -7.88 -13.99 -3.00
N ALA A 83 -7.89 -13.08 -2.03
CA ALA A 83 -7.77 -13.48 -0.62
C ALA A 83 -8.97 -14.34 -0.21
N ALA A 84 -8.74 -15.42 0.53
CA ALA A 84 -9.80 -16.25 1.07
C ALA A 84 -10.65 -15.51 2.11
N TYR A 85 -10.01 -14.64 2.90
CA TYR A 85 -10.67 -13.71 3.81
C TYR A 85 -9.78 -12.51 4.14
N VAL A 86 -10.40 -11.44 4.64
CA VAL A 86 -9.74 -10.29 5.26
C VAL A 86 -10.23 -10.17 6.69
N GLU A 87 -9.31 -10.26 7.65
CA GLU A 87 -9.58 -10.12 9.08
C GLU A 87 -9.20 -8.71 9.56
N LEU A 88 -10.22 -7.92 9.90
CA LEU A 88 -10.07 -6.57 10.43
C LEU A 88 -10.22 -6.56 11.95
N TYR A 89 -9.26 -5.93 12.60
CA TYR A 89 -9.32 -5.54 14.00
C TYR A 89 -9.61 -4.04 14.06
N LEU A 90 -10.85 -3.67 14.39
CA LEU A 90 -11.27 -2.26 14.51
C LEU A 90 -10.81 -1.75 15.89
N ASP A 91 -9.81 -0.86 15.90
CA ASP A 91 -9.17 -0.34 17.11
C ASP A 91 -9.99 0.76 17.83
N ALA A 92 -11.30 0.77 17.59
CA ALA A 92 -12.38 1.43 18.33
C ALA A 92 -13.73 0.93 17.78
N PRO A 93 -14.81 0.89 18.59
CA PRO A 93 -16.17 0.64 18.09
C PRO A 93 -16.63 1.72 17.10
N GLU A 94 -17.29 1.30 16.03
CA GLU A 94 -17.91 2.19 15.02
C GLU A 94 -19.08 1.44 14.37
N PRO A 95 -20.29 1.48 14.98
CA PRO A 95 -21.40 0.61 14.60
C PRO A 95 -21.81 0.71 13.12
N ALA A 96 -21.69 1.89 12.52
CA ALA A 96 -22.01 2.07 11.11
C ALA A 96 -20.99 1.36 10.19
N GLN A 97 -19.71 1.43 10.53
CA GLN A 97 -18.63 0.73 9.82
C GLN A 97 -18.73 -0.78 10.01
N GLU A 98 -18.99 -1.24 11.23
CA GLU A 98 -19.20 -2.65 11.57
C GLU A 98 -20.34 -3.25 10.73
N ALA A 99 -21.50 -2.57 10.71
CA ALA A 99 -22.65 -3.01 9.94
C ALA A 99 -22.40 -3.02 8.42
N ALA A 100 -21.58 -2.10 7.90
CA ALA A 100 -21.17 -2.10 6.50
C ALA A 100 -20.24 -3.28 6.17
N LEU A 101 -19.20 -3.50 6.98
CA LEU A 101 -18.23 -4.56 6.80
C LEU A 101 -18.86 -5.96 6.93
N ALA A 102 -19.80 -6.14 7.86
CA ALA A 102 -20.51 -7.41 8.06
C ALA A 102 -21.31 -7.88 6.82
N ARG A 103 -21.60 -6.97 5.88
CA ARG A 103 -22.30 -7.32 4.63
C ARG A 103 -21.38 -7.87 3.54
N ILE A 104 -20.06 -7.84 3.74
CA ILE A 104 -19.08 -8.29 2.75
C ILE A 104 -18.69 -9.74 3.04
N PRO A 105 -19.07 -10.71 2.19
CA PRO A 105 -18.61 -12.10 2.34
C PRO A 105 -17.08 -12.17 2.32
N GLY A 106 -16.50 -12.90 3.26
CA GLY A 106 -15.03 -13.00 3.41
C GLY A 106 -14.41 -11.89 4.27
N CYS A 107 -15.19 -10.89 4.72
CA CYS A 107 -14.75 -9.95 5.75
C CYS A 107 -15.03 -10.52 7.16
N ARG A 108 -13.99 -10.60 8.00
CA ARG A 108 -14.09 -11.00 9.41
C ARG A 108 -13.74 -9.79 10.26
N VAL A 109 -14.63 -9.38 11.16
CA VAL A 109 -14.44 -8.19 11.99
C VAL A 109 -14.32 -8.57 13.46
N THR A 110 -13.31 -8.03 14.14
CA THR A 110 -13.19 -8.02 15.60
C THR A 110 -13.12 -6.57 16.07
N VAL A 111 -14.03 -6.17 16.96
CA VAL A 111 -13.97 -4.86 17.61
C VAL A 111 -12.99 -4.96 18.78
N CYS A 112 -12.00 -4.08 18.83
CA CYS A 112 -10.96 -4.06 19.87
C CYS A 112 -11.29 -3.04 20.97
N ASP A 113 -12.45 -3.22 21.61
CA ASP A 113 -12.85 -2.47 22.79
C ASP A 113 -12.08 -2.91 24.05
N GLU A 114 -12.39 -2.30 25.20
CA GLU A 114 -11.72 -2.62 26.46
C GLU A 114 -11.89 -4.10 26.83
N GLU A 115 -13.06 -4.69 26.59
CA GLU A 115 -13.35 -6.11 26.84
C GLU A 115 -12.46 -7.02 25.99
N TYR A 116 -12.32 -6.74 24.70
CA TYR A 116 -11.40 -7.48 23.83
C TYR A 116 -9.97 -7.49 24.38
N TRP A 117 -9.45 -6.33 24.79
CA TRP A 117 -8.07 -6.26 25.30
C TRP A 117 -7.94 -7.03 26.61
N GLN A 118 -8.83 -6.79 27.57
CA GLN A 118 -8.77 -7.41 28.89
C GLN A 118 -9.00 -8.92 28.83
N GLU A 119 -10.09 -9.35 28.19
CA GLU A 119 -10.56 -10.74 28.28
C GLU A 119 -9.96 -11.62 27.17
N THR A 120 -9.86 -11.12 25.94
CA THR A 120 -9.35 -11.93 24.83
C THR A 120 -7.83 -11.94 24.79
N LEU A 121 -7.17 -10.81 25.08
CA LEU A 121 -5.72 -10.70 25.05
C LEU A 121 -5.05 -10.66 26.43
N GLY A 122 -5.82 -10.73 27.51
CA GLY A 122 -5.30 -10.89 28.87
C GLY A 122 -4.55 -9.67 29.40
N GLY A 123 -4.90 -8.44 28.98
CA GLY A 123 -4.34 -7.24 29.58
C GLY A 123 -4.82 -5.93 28.96
N THR A 124 -4.38 -4.81 29.53
CA THR A 124 -4.80 -3.48 29.08
C THR A 124 -4.44 -3.20 27.63
N ARG A 125 -5.26 -2.38 26.96
CA ARG A 125 -5.01 -1.88 25.61
C ARG A 125 -3.63 -1.18 25.57
N PRO A 126 -2.67 -1.68 24.77
CA PRO A 126 -1.37 -1.02 24.65
C PRO A 126 -1.51 0.42 24.13
N PRO A 127 -0.76 1.41 24.67
CA PRO A 127 -0.84 2.79 24.20
C PRO A 127 -0.26 2.98 22.79
N ALA A 128 0.82 2.26 22.46
CA ALA A 128 1.45 2.32 21.15
C ALA A 128 0.68 1.47 20.13
N ASN A 129 0.34 2.06 18.98
CA ASN A 129 -0.37 1.39 17.88
C ASN A 129 0.38 0.15 17.39
N GLU A 130 1.72 0.23 17.29
CA GLU A 130 2.57 -0.86 16.84
C GLU A 130 2.41 -2.11 17.73
N LYS A 131 2.26 -1.92 19.04
CA LYS A 131 2.04 -3.03 19.98
C LYS A 131 0.65 -3.65 19.80
N ARG A 132 -0.37 -2.83 19.51
CA ARG A 132 -1.73 -3.30 19.22
C ARG A 132 -1.75 -4.14 17.94
N GLN A 133 -1.14 -3.63 16.86
CA GLN A 133 -0.97 -4.36 15.60
C GLN A 133 -0.28 -5.71 15.79
N LEU A 134 0.86 -5.75 16.50
CA LEU A 134 1.61 -6.98 16.72
C LEU A 134 0.80 -8.04 17.49
N ARG A 135 0.05 -7.63 18.51
CA ARG A 135 -0.80 -8.53 19.29
C ARG A 135 -1.95 -9.11 18.45
N ASN A 136 -2.62 -8.27 17.68
CA ASN A 136 -3.71 -8.68 16.80
C ASN A 136 -3.21 -9.59 15.66
N ALA A 137 -2.11 -9.23 15.01
CA ALA A 137 -1.49 -10.05 13.96
C ALA A 137 -1.01 -11.41 14.48
N ALA A 138 -0.45 -11.47 15.70
CA ALA A 138 -0.08 -12.73 16.33
C ALA A 138 -1.30 -13.63 16.59
N ARG A 139 -2.42 -13.06 17.05
CA ARG A 139 -3.67 -13.78 17.25
C ARG A 139 -4.24 -14.31 15.93
N ALA A 140 -4.26 -13.48 14.88
CA ALA A 140 -4.72 -13.89 13.54
C ALA A 140 -3.85 -15.01 12.97
N TYR A 141 -2.52 -14.92 13.10
CA TYR A 141 -1.60 -15.96 12.65
C TYR A 141 -1.82 -17.29 13.37
N ALA A 142 -2.03 -17.27 14.68
CA ALA A 142 -2.31 -18.46 15.48
C ALA A 142 -3.64 -19.16 15.10
N ARG A 143 -4.55 -18.44 14.45
CA ARG A 143 -5.89 -18.91 14.06
C ARG A 143 -6.07 -19.00 12.54
N ALA A 144 -5.00 -18.81 11.78
CA ALA A 144 -5.11 -18.72 10.34
C ALA A 144 -5.56 -20.04 9.73
N GLU A 145 -6.54 -19.97 8.82
CA GLU A 145 -7.11 -21.11 8.08
C GLU A 145 -6.58 -21.19 6.64
N THR A 146 -5.55 -20.40 6.32
CA THR A 146 -4.94 -20.29 4.99
C THR A 146 -3.45 -20.60 5.07
N ASP A 147 -2.84 -20.95 3.94
CA ASP A 147 -1.42 -21.29 3.88
C ASP A 147 -0.51 -20.08 4.12
N TRP A 148 -1.01 -18.87 3.84
CA TRP A 148 -0.27 -17.62 3.95
C TRP A 148 -1.11 -16.49 4.58
N LEU A 149 -0.50 -15.72 5.48
CA LEU A 149 -1.11 -14.54 6.08
C LEU A 149 -0.29 -13.28 5.79
N VAL A 150 -0.94 -12.24 5.27
CA VAL A 150 -0.32 -10.92 5.03
C VAL A 150 -0.79 -9.94 6.09
N HIS A 151 0.14 -9.30 6.79
CA HIS A 151 -0.18 -8.23 7.74
C HIS A 151 0.05 -6.86 7.08
N LEU A 152 -1.02 -6.09 6.93
CA LEU A 152 -1.04 -4.78 6.25
C LEU A 152 -1.62 -3.69 7.13
N ASP A 153 -1.22 -2.45 6.88
CA ASP A 153 -1.93 -1.26 7.35
C ASP A 153 -3.13 -0.96 6.42
N ALA A 154 -4.15 -0.26 6.90
CA ALA A 154 -5.39 -0.04 6.12
C ALA A 154 -5.20 0.88 4.89
N ASP A 155 -4.08 1.59 4.81
CA ASP A 155 -3.65 2.42 3.68
C ASP A 155 -2.55 1.76 2.84
N GLU A 156 -2.43 0.43 2.92
CA GLU A 156 -1.53 -0.38 2.13
C GLU A 156 -2.31 -1.40 1.27
N PHE A 157 -2.04 -1.38 -0.04
CA PHE A 157 -2.75 -2.21 -1.02
C PHE A 157 -1.77 -3.08 -1.77
N ILE A 158 -2.05 -4.38 -1.88
CA ILE A 158 -1.22 -5.28 -2.70
C ILE A 158 -1.49 -5.03 -4.18
N GLU A 159 -0.43 -4.88 -4.97
CA GLU A 159 -0.48 -5.01 -6.42
C GLU A 159 0.38 -6.20 -6.84
N ALA A 160 -0.17 -7.09 -7.68
CA ALA A 160 0.53 -8.24 -8.21
C ALA A 160 0.29 -8.38 -9.71
N ASP A 161 1.35 -8.67 -10.47
CA ASP A 161 1.31 -8.84 -11.92
C ASP A 161 0.73 -10.21 -12.32
N LEU A 162 0.70 -11.15 -11.37
CA LEU A 162 0.11 -12.48 -11.48
C LEU A 162 -0.80 -12.72 -10.26
N PRO A 163 -1.75 -13.67 -10.31
CA PRO A 163 -2.51 -14.04 -9.13
C PRO A 163 -1.58 -14.36 -7.95
N LEU A 164 -1.78 -13.68 -6.82
CA LEU A 164 -0.85 -13.79 -5.68
C LEU A 164 -0.75 -15.24 -5.18
N ALA A 165 -1.86 -15.98 -5.19
CA ALA A 165 -1.91 -17.41 -4.91
C ALA A 165 -0.91 -18.21 -5.76
N SER A 166 -0.83 -17.94 -7.07
CA SER A 166 0.11 -18.62 -7.98
C SER A 166 1.57 -18.27 -7.67
N ILE A 167 1.85 -17.04 -7.27
CA ILE A 167 3.21 -16.64 -6.83
C ILE A 167 3.59 -17.42 -5.57
N LEU A 168 2.69 -17.48 -4.60
CA LEU A 168 2.91 -18.14 -3.31
C LEU A 168 3.05 -19.66 -3.46
N ASP A 169 2.25 -20.27 -4.33
CA ASP A 169 2.28 -21.71 -4.64
C ASP A 169 3.59 -22.13 -5.32
N ALA A 170 4.17 -21.27 -6.15
CA ALA A 170 5.44 -21.52 -6.83
C ALA A 170 6.67 -21.45 -5.90
N LEU A 171 6.52 -20.97 -4.66
CA LEU A 171 7.65 -20.84 -3.74
C LEU A 171 8.04 -22.21 -3.17
N PRO A 172 9.34 -22.54 -3.12
CA PRO A 172 9.81 -23.75 -2.48
C PRO A 172 9.30 -23.86 -1.04
N ASP A 173 8.97 -25.08 -0.60
CA ASP A 173 8.44 -25.31 0.75
C ASP A 173 9.29 -24.65 1.83
N ARG A 174 10.63 -24.73 1.74
CA ARG A 174 11.53 -24.13 2.74
C ARG A 174 11.42 -22.60 2.89
N ILE A 175 10.74 -21.89 1.99
CA ILE A 175 10.52 -20.44 2.13
C ILE A 175 9.44 -20.18 3.18
N ASP A 176 9.78 -19.35 4.16
CA ASP A 176 8.92 -19.02 5.29
C ASP A 176 8.05 -17.78 5.03
N PHE A 177 8.55 -16.83 4.24
CA PHE A 177 7.77 -15.66 3.85
C PHE A 177 8.21 -15.07 2.50
N LEU A 178 7.22 -14.58 1.75
CA LEU A 178 7.41 -13.73 0.58
C LEU A 178 7.48 -12.28 1.04
N HIS A 179 8.58 -11.59 0.72
CA HIS A 179 8.75 -10.17 0.99
C HIS A 179 8.19 -9.33 -0.16
N LEU A 180 7.19 -8.51 0.14
CA LEU A 180 6.56 -7.58 -0.79
C LEU A 180 7.25 -6.21 -0.66
N PRO A 181 7.97 -5.73 -1.69
CA PRO A 181 8.61 -4.41 -1.63
C PRO A 181 7.58 -3.29 -1.49
N ASN A 182 7.95 -2.25 -0.73
CA ASN A 182 7.13 -1.06 -0.57
C ASN A 182 7.30 -0.11 -1.75
N LEU A 183 6.21 0.48 -2.24
CA LEU A 183 6.21 1.69 -3.04
C LEU A 183 5.36 2.74 -2.32
N GLU A 184 5.82 4.00 -2.28
CA GLU A 184 5.08 5.06 -1.60
C GLU A 184 4.50 6.08 -2.55
N ARG A 185 3.29 6.54 -2.22
CA ARG A 185 2.61 7.50 -3.06
C ARG A 185 3.31 8.87 -3.12
N VAL A 186 3.39 9.40 -4.33
CA VAL A 186 3.70 10.79 -4.65
C VAL A 186 2.70 11.35 -5.68
N PHE A 187 2.59 12.67 -5.76
CA PHE A 187 1.67 13.38 -6.65
C PHE A 187 2.41 14.19 -7.71
N ASP A 188 1.68 14.63 -8.74
CA ASP A 188 2.11 15.69 -9.64
C ASP A 188 1.88 17.04 -8.95
N ALA A 189 2.96 17.81 -8.74
CA ALA A 189 2.90 19.09 -8.06
C ALA A 189 2.08 20.15 -8.81
N THR A 190 1.79 19.95 -10.09
CA THR A 190 1.02 20.90 -10.92
C THR A 190 -0.47 20.58 -10.99
N ARG A 191 -0.91 19.51 -10.33
CA ARG A 191 -2.30 19.04 -10.40
C ARG A 191 -2.86 18.74 -9.03
N PRO A 192 -4.09 19.18 -8.71
CA PRO A 192 -4.75 18.75 -7.50
C PRO A 192 -5.06 17.25 -7.57
N GLN A 193 -5.12 16.61 -6.41
CA GLN A 193 -5.69 15.28 -6.26
C GLN A 193 -7.21 15.36 -6.48
N GLU A 194 -7.77 14.52 -7.34
CA GLU A 194 -9.21 14.49 -7.63
C GLU A 194 -9.90 13.37 -6.84
N GLU A 195 -9.33 12.16 -6.91
CA GLU A 195 -9.85 10.93 -6.28
C GLU A 195 -8.90 10.37 -5.21
N LEU A 196 -9.44 9.55 -4.31
CA LEU A 196 -8.72 9.07 -3.12
C LEU A 196 -7.42 8.30 -3.42
N PHE A 197 -7.42 7.54 -4.51
CA PHE A 197 -6.33 6.64 -4.90
C PHE A 197 -5.49 7.17 -6.08
N ASP A 198 -5.68 8.43 -6.47
CA ASP A 198 -4.81 9.09 -7.45
C ASP A 198 -3.36 9.14 -6.98
N GLY A 199 -2.45 9.25 -7.95
CA GLY A 199 -1.03 9.48 -7.75
C GLY A 199 -0.14 8.43 -8.42
N TYR A 200 1.15 8.56 -8.14
CA TYR A 200 2.20 7.67 -8.60
C TYR A 200 2.81 6.97 -7.40
N MET A 201 3.48 5.85 -7.63
CA MET A 201 4.10 5.02 -6.60
C MET A 201 5.61 5.03 -6.80
N ARG A 202 6.32 5.71 -5.90
CA ARG A 202 7.78 5.83 -5.90
C ARG A 202 8.40 4.65 -5.16
N ALA A 203 9.36 3.98 -5.80
CA ALA A 203 10.16 2.95 -5.18
C ALA A 203 11.25 3.53 -4.27
N PRO A 204 11.55 2.90 -3.12
CA PRO A 204 12.70 3.27 -2.32
C PRO A 204 13.99 2.96 -3.07
N LEU A 205 14.98 3.84 -2.95
CA LEU A 205 16.32 3.64 -3.50
C LEU A 205 16.91 2.34 -2.97
N ALA A 206 17.36 1.44 -3.83
CA ALA A 206 17.83 0.10 -3.44
C ALA A 206 19.01 0.18 -2.44
N ARG A 207 19.17 -0.83 -1.59
CA ARG A 207 20.32 -0.88 -0.67
C ARG A 207 21.62 -1.00 -1.48
N GLY A 208 22.64 -0.24 -1.11
CA GLY A 208 23.92 -0.22 -1.83
C GLY A 208 23.92 0.61 -3.12
N TRP A 209 22.80 1.22 -3.49
CA TRP A 209 22.80 2.32 -4.47
C TRP A 209 23.49 3.57 -3.88
N PRO A 210 23.86 4.56 -4.72
CA PRO A 210 24.30 5.88 -4.27
C PRO A 210 23.37 6.44 -3.18
N GLY A 211 23.93 7.22 -2.28
CA GLY A 211 23.19 7.81 -1.17
C GLY A 211 22.05 8.68 -1.71
N GLN A 212 20.98 8.86 -0.92
CA GLN A 212 19.86 9.66 -1.39
C GLN A 212 20.25 11.12 -1.71
N THR A 213 21.33 11.64 -1.11
CA THR A 213 21.92 12.94 -1.40
C THR A 213 22.51 13.06 -2.80
N ASP A 214 22.79 11.95 -3.48
CA ASP A 214 23.29 11.95 -4.86
C ASP A 214 22.16 12.22 -5.88
N LEU A 215 20.90 12.05 -5.46
CA LEU A 215 19.72 12.17 -6.33
C LEU A 215 18.76 13.26 -5.87
N LEU A 216 18.60 13.44 -4.56
CA LEU A 216 17.55 14.26 -3.94
C LEU A 216 18.12 15.57 -3.41
N ASP A 217 17.26 16.58 -3.37
CA ASP A 217 17.58 17.86 -2.76
C ASP A 217 18.00 17.68 -1.28
N PRO A 218 19.13 18.28 -0.85
CA PRO A 218 19.55 18.26 0.55
C PRO A 218 18.44 18.67 1.53
N ASP A 219 17.56 19.59 1.13
CA ASP A 219 16.49 20.15 1.95
C ASP A 219 15.36 19.15 2.25
N VAL A 220 15.28 18.03 1.52
CA VAL A 220 14.31 16.95 1.80
C VAL A 220 14.98 15.72 2.43
N CYS A 221 16.30 15.57 2.26
CA CYS A 221 17.03 14.37 2.67
C CYS A 221 16.87 14.04 4.15
N ALA A 222 16.84 15.04 5.03
CA ALA A 222 16.67 14.82 6.48
C ALA A 222 15.29 14.22 6.85
N MET A 223 14.28 14.42 6.00
CA MET A 223 12.92 13.95 6.20
C MET A 223 12.58 12.73 5.33
N LEU A 224 13.54 12.15 4.61
CA LEU A 224 13.35 10.96 3.79
C LEU A 224 14.27 9.83 4.23
N HIS A 225 13.82 8.60 4.05
CA HIS A 225 14.63 7.42 4.25
C HIS A 225 14.66 6.57 2.97
N ARG A 226 15.82 6.51 2.31
CA ARG A 226 15.98 5.86 1.00
C ARG A 226 15.03 6.46 -0.05
N GLY A 227 14.86 7.78 0.04
CA GLY A 227 14.01 8.54 -0.88
C GLY A 227 12.51 8.31 -0.72
N VAL A 228 12.03 7.73 0.38
CA VAL A 228 10.59 7.63 0.69
C VAL A 228 10.28 8.26 2.06
N VAL A 229 9.02 8.63 2.28
CA VAL A 229 8.56 9.45 3.41
C VAL A 229 8.29 8.60 4.64
N ALA A 230 7.64 7.44 4.52
CA ALA A 230 7.27 6.64 5.68
C ALA A 230 8.26 5.53 5.99
N HIS A 231 8.32 4.48 5.17
CA HIS A 231 9.22 3.35 5.37
C HIS A 231 9.64 2.69 4.05
N SER A 232 10.85 2.13 4.04
CA SER A 232 11.39 1.41 2.87
C SER A 232 11.35 -0.12 3.03
N GLN A 233 10.67 -0.61 4.07
CA GLN A 233 10.80 -1.99 4.53
C GLN A 233 9.88 -2.96 3.78
N GLY A 234 8.72 -2.52 3.32
CA GLY A 234 7.72 -3.41 2.70
C GLY A 234 6.95 -4.22 3.74
N LYS A 235 6.27 -5.25 3.25
CA LYS A 235 5.48 -6.19 4.06
C LYS A 235 5.80 -7.62 3.68
N SER A 236 5.19 -8.58 4.36
CA SER A 236 5.45 -9.99 4.15
C SER A 236 4.16 -10.79 4.09
N ALA A 237 4.06 -11.69 3.11
CA ALA A 237 3.14 -12.81 3.17
C ALA A 237 3.85 -13.96 3.90
N VAL A 238 3.38 -14.29 5.09
CA VAL A 238 4.05 -15.23 6.00
C VAL A 238 3.34 -16.57 5.92
N ARG A 239 4.09 -17.66 5.71
CA ARG A 239 3.53 -19.00 5.69
C ARG A 239 3.05 -19.39 7.08
N THR A 240 1.82 -19.85 7.18
CA THR A 240 1.18 -20.17 8.46
C THR A 240 1.67 -21.53 9.00
N GLY A 241 1.35 -21.83 10.27
CA GLY A 241 1.69 -23.11 10.88
C GLY A 241 3.18 -23.32 11.22
N ARG A 242 4.06 -22.36 10.95
CA ARG A 242 5.52 -22.47 11.16
C ARG A 242 6.07 -21.89 12.46
N GLY A 243 5.20 -21.51 13.40
CA GLY A 243 5.64 -20.85 14.64
C GLY A 243 6.35 -19.51 14.44
N CYS A 244 6.12 -18.82 13.32
CA CYS A 244 6.65 -17.48 13.09
C CYS A 244 6.03 -16.48 14.07
N LEU A 245 6.85 -15.56 14.58
CA LEU A 245 6.39 -14.39 15.32
C LEU A 245 6.06 -13.28 14.32
N MET A 246 4.79 -12.92 14.20
CA MET A 246 4.38 -11.85 13.30
C MET A 246 5.03 -10.51 13.66
N GLY A 247 5.42 -9.77 12.63
CA GLY A 247 5.94 -8.41 12.73
C GLY A 247 5.09 -7.43 11.92
N ILE A 248 5.41 -6.14 12.01
CA ILE A 248 4.76 -5.10 11.20
C ILE A 248 5.24 -5.17 9.74
N HIS A 249 6.54 -5.41 9.51
CA HIS A 249 7.12 -5.46 8.15
C HIS A 249 7.62 -6.86 7.77
N SER A 250 8.21 -7.58 8.73
CA SER A 250 8.71 -8.94 8.53
C SER A 250 8.51 -9.79 9.77
N PRO A 251 8.24 -11.10 9.60
CA PRO A 251 8.18 -12.02 10.73
C PRO A 251 9.57 -12.23 11.35
N ARG A 252 9.59 -12.76 12.56
CA ARG A 252 10.81 -13.21 13.25
C ARG A 252 10.67 -14.68 13.63
N ALA A 253 11.80 -15.38 13.67
CA ALA A 253 11.85 -16.71 14.26
C ALA A 253 11.54 -16.62 15.77
N ALA A 254 10.82 -17.60 16.31
CA ALA A 254 10.73 -17.75 17.75
C ALA A 254 12.11 -18.08 18.35
N ALA A 255 12.31 -17.79 19.63
CA ALA A 255 13.57 -18.07 20.31
C ALA A 255 13.94 -19.57 20.19
N GLY A 256 15.17 -19.84 19.77
CA GLY A 256 15.66 -21.22 19.58
C GLY A 256 15.36 -21.85 18.21
N LEU A 257 14.67 -21.14 17.31
CA LEU A 257 14.47 -21.59 15.92
C LEU A 257 15.53 -21.00 14.98
N GLU A 258 15.73 -21.67 13.84
CA GLU A 258 16.60 -21.19 12.76
C GLU A 258 16.11 -19.86 12.17
N ARG A 259 17.02 -19.15 11.50
CA ARG A 259 16.69 -17.90 10.79
C ARG A 259 15.69 -18.20 9.67
N LEU A 260 14.57 -17.46 9.68
CA LEU A 260 13.55 -17.54 8.64
C LEU A 260 14.14 -17.25 7.24
N LEU A 261 13.70 -18.03 6.26
CA LEU A 261 14.07 -17.90 4.86
C LEU A 261 13.07 -17.02 4.11
N LEU A 262 13.57 -15.92 3.56
CA LEU A 262 12.79 -14.98 2.78
C LEU A 262 12.92 -15.26 1.28
N TRP A 263 11.86 -14.91 0.54
CA TRP A 263 11.92 -14.75 -0.91
C TRP A 263 11.54 -13.32 -1.30
N PRO A 264 12.36 -12.57 -2.04
CA PRO A 264 11.98 -11.23 -2.50
C PRO A 264 10.99 -11.31 -3.66
N ALA A 265 9.81 -10.70 -3.53
CA ALA A 265 8.87 -10.61 -4.63
C ALA A 265 9.36 -9.65 -5.71
N THR A 266 9.29 -10.08 -6.97
CA THR A 266 9.57 -9.25 -8.15
C THR A 266 8.29 -8.89 -8.90
N THR A 267 7.26 -9.73 -8.80
CA THR A 267 5.96 -9.61 -9.49
C THR A 267 4.82 -9.23 -8.56
N ALA A 268 5.11 -8.87 -7.30
CA ALA A 268 4.14 -8.33 -6.35
C ALA A 268 4.80 -7.26 -5.48
N ARG A 269 3.99 -6.34 -4.93
CA ARG A 269 4.43 -5.20 -4.11
C ARG A 269 3.30 -4.68 -3.24
N VAL A 270 3.65 -3.85 -2.26
CA VAL A 270 2.69 -3.06 -1.48
C VAL A 270 2.74 -1.61 -1.95
N LEU A 271 1.56 -1.07 -2.24
CA LEU A 271 1.32 0.34 -2.51
C LEU A 271 0.93 1.01 -1.20
N HIS A 272 1.85 1.79 -0.61
CA HIS A 272 1.64 2.49 0.64
C HIS A 272 1.27 3.95 0.38
N TYR A 273 0.04 4.31 0.75
CA TYR A 273 -0.47 5.66 0.49
C TYR A 273 0.02 6.68 1.54
N ASP A 274 0.29 6.24 2.78
CA ASP A 274 0.75 7.05 3.93
C ASP A 274 -0.07 8.35 4.04
N GLY A 275 -1.34 8.20 4.40
CA GLY A 275 -2.33 9.27 4.34
C GLY A 275 -2.95 9.44 2.94
N LEU A 276 -4.27 9.20 2.86
CA LEU A 276 -5.03 9.16 1.61
C LEU A 276 -5.29 10.56 0.99
N THR A 277 -5.14 11.60 1.78
CA THR A 277 -5.15 13.01 1.36
C THR A 277 -4.01 13.72 2.11
N GLY A 278 -3.61 14.90 1.65
CA GLY A 278 -2.60 15.67 2.39
C GLY A 278 -3.08 16.07 3.79
N PHE A 279 -4.37 16.37 3.96
CA PHE A 279 -4.95 16.65 5.29
C PHE A 279 -4.88 15.42 6.19
N HIS A 280 -5.27 14.25 5.67
CA HIS A 280 -5.17 12.98 6.38
C HIS A 280 -3.73 12.69 6.83
N TRP A 281 -2.75 12.90 5.95
CA TRP A 281 -1.33 12.70 6.30
C TRP A 281 -0.88 13.57 7.48
N ILE A 282 -1.19 14.87 7.44
CA ILE A 282 -0.85 15.78 8.55
C ILE A 282 -1.56 15.38 9.85
N MET A 283 -2.85 15.04 9.79
CA MET A 283 -3.60 14.61 10.97
C MET A 283 -3.05 13.29 11.56
N LYS A 284 -2.58 12.37 10.70
CA LYS A 284 -1.89 11.14 11.14
C LYS A 284 -0.59 11.45 11.89
N LEU A 285 0.21 12.40 11.41
CA LEU A 285 1.44 12.81 12.10
C LEU A 285 1.14 13.48 13.45
N LEU A 286 0.14 14.35 13.52
CA LEU A 286 -0.33 14.96 14.78
C LEU A 286 -0.88 13.92 15.77
N ARG A 287 -1.72 12.98 15.29
CA ARG A 287 -2.23 11.86 16.11
C ARG A 287 -1.08 11.02 16.65
N GLY A 288 -0.12 10.66 15.80
CA GLY A 288 1.04 9.86 16.20
C GLY A 288 1.88 10.52 17.30
N TRP A 289 1.97 11.85 17.27
CA TRP A 289 2.59 12.63 18.36
C TRP A 289 1.80 12.52 19.68
N SER A 290 0.47 12.71 19.63
CA SER A 290 -0.41 12.65 20.79
C SER A 290 -0.47 11.25 21.41
N ASP A 291 -0.66 10.20 20.60
CA ASP A 291 -0.78 8.79 21.03
C ASP A 291 0.47 8.29 21.79
N ARG A 292 1.61 8.95 21.57
CA ARG A 292 2.90 8.63 22.21
C ARG A 292 3.19 9.48 23.45
N GLY A 293 2.21 10.24 23.93
CA GLY A 293 2.31 11.06 25.15
C GLY A 293 2.90 12.45 24.94
N GLY A 294 3.17 12.86 23.70
CA GLY A 294 3.77 14.17 23.36
C GLY A 294 5.24 14.33 23.78
N GLY A 295 5.85 15.43 23.34
CA GLY A 295 7.23 15.81 23.71
C GLY A 295 8.29 14.77 23.34
N ALA A 296 9.34 14.61 24.16
CA ALA A 296 10.45 13.69 23.88
C ALA A 296 10.02 12.21 23.72
N ALA A 297 8.93 11.79 24.38
CA ALA A 297 8.39 10.44 24.27
C ALA A 297 7.81 10.15 22.87
N ALA A 298 7.25 11.16 22.20
CA ALA A 298 6.71 11.03 20.85
C ALA A 298 7.76 10.65 19.80
N HIS A 299 9.01 11.04 20.01
CA HIS A 299 10.12 10.76 19.10
C HIS A 299 10.79 9.39 19.37
N GLY A 300 10.54 8.76 20.52
CA GLY A 300 11.21 7.53 20.94
C GLY A 300 11.00 6.34 19.97
N GLY A 301 12.10 5.72 19.52
CA GLY A 301 12.09 4.49 18.73
C GLY A 301 11.66 4.64 17.26
N LEU A 302 11.40 5.87 16.79
CA LEU A 302 11.11 6.17 15.39
C LEU A 302 12.40 6.36 14.58
N ALA A 303 12.32 6.13 13.27
CA ALA A 303 13.41 6.45 12.36
C ALA A 303 13.67 7.98 12.35
N PRO A 304 14.91 8.45 12.21
CA PRO A 304 15.25 9.88 12.24
C PRO A 304 14.42 10.75 11.28
N ALA A 305 14.17 10.25 10.06
CA ALA A 305 13.32 10.94 9.09
C ALA A 305 11.89 11.18 9.60
N ARG A 306 11.28 10.16 10.23
CA ARG A 306 9.94 10.27 10.82
C ARG A 306 9.93 11.16 12.06
N GLN A 307 11.02 11.17 12.85
CA GLN A 307 11.17 12.11 13.96
C GLN A 307 11.20 13.57 13.46
N ALA A 308 11.94 13.83 12.38
CA ALA A 308 12.03 15.17 11.77
C ALA A 308 10.67 15.65 11.22
N GLN A 309 9.92 14.78 10.55
CA GLN A 309 8.56 15.07 10.09
C GLN A 309 7.62 15.44 11.24
N ILE A 310 7.58 14.60 12.28
CA ILE A 310 6.72 14.83 13.45
C ILE A 310 7.12 16.11 14.18
N GLY A 311 8.44 16.36 14.36
CA GLY A 311 8.94 17.57 14.99
C GLY A 311 8.49 18.84 14.25
N TYR A 312 8.65 18.85 12.92
CA TYR A 312 8.20 19.98 12.11
C TYR A 312 6.67 20.21 12.21
N VAL A 313 5.89 19.13 12.14
CA VAL A 313 4.42 19.21 12.22
C VAL A 313 3.96 19.74 13.59
N ASP A 314 4.62 19.33 14.67
CA ASP A 314 4.31 19.82 16.03
C ASP A 314 4.63 21.32 16.18
N GLU A 315 5.83 21.73 15.78
CA GLU A 315 6.27 23.13 15.80
C GLU A 315 5.34 24.05 15.00
N ASN A 316 4.74 23.54 13.92
CA ASN A 316 3.90 24.30 13.00
C ASN A 316 2.41 23.93 13.08
N ARG A 317 1.95 23.30 14.18
CA ARG A 317 0.56 22.83 14.32
C ARG A 317 -0.51 23.90 14.07
N GLY A 318 -0.19 25.16 14.35
CA GLY A 318 -1.08 26.31 14.15
C GLY A 318 -1.06 26.90 12.73
N ASP A 319 -0.08 26.52 11.91
CA ASP A 319 0.20 27.08 10.60
C ASP A 319 -0.07 26.06 9.47
N MET A 320 -1.32 26.03 9.02
CA MET A 320 -1.72 25.14 7.91
C MET A 320 -1.05 25.47 6.57
N PHE A 321 -0.49 26.67 6.41
CA PHE A 321 0.25 27.01 5.20
C PHE A 321 1.61 26.30 5.21
N ALA A 322 2.36 26.40 6.31
CA ALA A 322 3.61 25.67 6.48
C ALA A 322 3.43 24.14 6.36
N LEU A 323 2.34 23.58 6.91
CA LEU A 323 2.05 22.15 6.79
C LEU A 323 1.66 21.73 5.36
N LEU A 324 1.00 22.60 4.60
CA LEU A 324 0.75 22.38 3.18
C LEU A 324 2.06 22.40 2.39
N GLU A 325 2.94 23.38 2.63
CA GLU A 325 4.25 23.45 1.98
C GLU A 325 5.10 22.21 2.27
N LEU A 326 5.10 21.73 3.52
CA LEU A 326 5.76 20.47 3.89
C LEU A 326 5.20 19.30 3.08
N HIS A 327 3.86 19.17 3.00
CA HIS A 327 3.24 18.10 2.23
C HIS A 327 3.65 18.17 0.75
N GLN A 328 3.57 19.34 0.12
CA GLN A 328 3.96 19.50 -1.29
C GLN A 328 5.44 19.16 -1.48
N LYS A 329 6.32 19.64 -0.58
CA LYS A 329 7.76 19.38 -0.64
C LYS A 329 8.13 17.90 -0.51
N LEU A 330 7.41 17.12 0.27
CA LEU A 330 7.74 15.70 0.52
C LEU A 330 6.98 14.71 -0.36
N LYS A 331 5.75 15.06 -0.76
CA LYS A 331 4.82 14.14 -1.43
C LYS A 331 4.40 14.56 -2.83
N ALA A 332 4.77 15.75 -3.31
CA ALA A 332 4.51 16.16 -4.69
C ALA A 332 5.82 16.39 -5.44
N LEU A 333 5.87 15.92 -6.68
CA LEU A 333 7.03 16.04 -7.56
C LEU A 333 6.63 16.84 -8.79
N VAL A 334 7.54 17.70 -9.25
CA VAL A 334 7.34 18.40 -10.52
C VAL A 334 7.39 17.40 -11.69
N PRO A 335 6.74 17.69 -12.84
CA PRO A 335 6.68 16.77 -13.97
C PRO A 335 8.06 16.27 -14.46
N ALA A 336 9.09 17.11 -14.38
CA ALA A 336 10.46 16.73 -14.74
C ALA A 336 11.02 15.62 -13.83
N ASP A 337 10.75 15.67 -12.52
CA ASP A 337 11.20 14.66 -11.57
C ASP A 337 10.38 13.37 -11.69
N LEU A 338 9.07 13.48 -11.94
CA LEU A 338 8.23 12.32 -12.26
C LEU A 338 8.78 11.58 -13.48
N HIS A 339 9.06 12.31 -14.56
CA HIS A 339 9.64 11.73 -15.78
C HIS A 339 11.03 11.13 -15.54
N ARG A 340 11.88 11.80 -14.76
CA ARG A 340 13.21 11.29 -14.40
C ARG A 340 13.13 9.99 -13.61
N LEU A 341 12.27 9.91 -12.60
CA LEU A 341 12.09 8.70 -11.79
C LEU A 341 11.46 7.56 -12.60
N GLU A 342 10.51 7.86 -13.48
CA GLU A 342 9.93 6.88 -14.40
C GLU A 342 11.00 6.30 -15.33
N THR A 343 11.86 7.14 -15.91
CA THR A 343 12.97 6.72 -16.77
C THR A 343 13.98 5.83 -16.03
N LEU A 344 14.20 6.08 -14.74
CA LEU A 344 15.06 5.27 -13.88
C LEU A 344 14.39 3.99 -13.35
N GLY A 345 13.11 3.75 -13.67
CA GLY A 345 12.34 2.62 -13.14
C GLY A 345 12.01 2.73 -11.64
N LEU A 346 12.09 3.94 -11.07
CA LEU A 346 11.81 4.25 -9.67
C LEU A 346 10.40 4.81 -9.44
N LEU A 347 9.62 4.99 -10.50
CA LEU A 347 8.23 5.43 -10.43
C LEU A 347 7.33 4.44 -11.16
N ARG A 348 6.17 4.16 -10.57
CA ARG A 348 5.14 3.29 -11.14
C ARG A 348 3.79 4.01 -11.11
N ARG A 349 2.96 3.78 -12.13
CA ARG A 349 1.53 4.09 -12.06
C ARG A 349 0.81 2.85 -11.50
N PRO A 350 0.03 2.97 -10.42
CA PRO A 350 -0.80 1.86 -9.94
C PRO A 350 -1.68 1.31 -11.05
N SER A 351 -1.80 -0.01 -11.13
CA SER A 351 -2.77 -0.69 -12.01
C SER A 351 -4.01 -1.17 -11.26
N VAL A 352 -4.11 -0.88 -9.96
CA VAL A 352 -5.24 -1.27 -9.10
C VAL A 352 -6.28 -0.15 -9.03
N ASP A 353 -7.56 -0.52 -8.99
CA ASP A 353 -8.68 0.40 -8.75
C ASP A 353 -9.52 -0.13 -7.56
N PRO A 354 -9.17 0.26 -6.33
CA PRO A 354 -9.95 -0.12 -5.14
C PRO A 354 -11.42 0.34 -5.21
N GLY A 355 -11.71 1.42 -5.93
CA GLY A 355 -13.07 1.89 -6.15
C GLY A 355 -13.88 0.97 -7.06
N ALA A 356 -13.26 0.41 -8.10
CA ALA A 356 -13.90 -0.62 -8.93
C ALA A 356 -14.16 -1.90 -8.14
N ALA A 357 -13.21 -2.33 -7.30
CA ALA A 357 -13.41 -3.50 -6.42
C ALA A 357 -14.57 -3.29 -5.44
N LEU A 358 -14.66 -2.09 -4.84
CA LEU A 358 -15.77 -1.69 -3.98
C LEU A 358 -17.12 -1.81 -4.70
N ARG A 359 -17.24 -1.22 -5.90
CA ARG A 359 -18.46 -1.25 -6.71
C ARG A 359 -18.83 -2.65 -7.17
N ALA A 360 -17.85 -3.47 -7.55
CA ALA A 360 -18.07 -4.85 -8.00
C ALA A 360 -18.69 -5.73 -6.90
N MET A 361 -18.42 -5.42 -5.63
CA MET A 361 -19.03 -6.10 -4.47
C MET A 361 -20.32 -5.42 -3.97
N GLY A 362 -20.93 -4.54 -4.78
CA GLY A 362 -22.18 -3.86 -4.47
C GLY A 362 -22.09 -2.89 -3.29
N GLN A 363 -20.88 -2.48 -2.91
CA GLN A 363 -20.67 -1.51 -1.84
C GLN A 363 -20.69 -0.08 -2.40
N ALA A 364 -21.28 0.84 -1.64
CA ALA A 364 -21.28 2.26 -1.95
C ALA A 364 -20.23 2.98 -1.10
N GLY A 365 -19.59 3.99 -1.68
CA GLY A 365 -18.65 4.86 -0.98
C GLY A 365 -18.27 6.04 -1.85
N GLU A 366 -18.27 7.25 -1.28
CA GLU A 366 -17.79 8.43 -1.98
C GLU A 366 -16.26 8.50 -1.85
N LEU A 367 -15.57 8.43 -3.00
CA LEU A 367 -14.10 8.38 -3.07
C LEU A 367 -13.47 9.76 -3.31
N SER A 368 -14.27 10.83 -3.24
CA SER A 368 -13.76 12.17 -3.37
C SER A 368 -12.86 12.53 -2.19
N VAL A 369 -11.78 13.28 -2.47
CA VAL A 369 -10.88 13.82 -1.43
C VAL A 369 -11.68 14.56 -0.35
N ARG A 370 -12.71 15.31 -0.76
CA ARG A 370 -13.55 16.07 0.15
C ARG A 370 -14.34 15.19 1.10
N ALA A 371 -15.05 14.18 0.60
CA ALA A 371 -15.87 13.31 1.43
C ALA A 371 -15.01 12.50 2.39
N PHE A 372 -13.83 12.06 1.94
CA PHE A 372 -12.87 11.38 2.79
C PHE A 372 -12.40 12.29 3.94
N ASP A 373 -11.98 13.52 3.63
CA ASP A 373 -11.59 14.51 4.65
C ASP A 373 -12.75 14.85 5.59
N ASP A 374 -14.00 14.87 5.08
CA ASP A 374 -15.18 15.12 5.89
C ASP A 374 -15.46 13.99 6.90
N ALA A 375 -15.14 12.74 6.53
CA ALA A 375 -15.32 11.56 7.37
C ALA A 375 -14.19 11.35 8.39
N LEU A 376 -13.10 12.13 8.34
CA LEU A 376 -12.00 11.99 9.30
C LEU A 376 -12.44 12.38 10.71
N SER A 377 -12.28 11.46 11.66
CA SER A 377 -12.50 11.70 13.08
C SER A 377 -11.19 11.46 13.84
N PHE A 378 -10.54 12.55 14.23
CA PHE A 378 -9.34 12.54 15.05
C PHE A 378 -9.61 13.26 16.35
N ASP A 379 -9.04 12.75 17.44
CA ASP A 379 -9.00 13.46 18.72
C ASP A 379 -7.89 14.53 18.70
N ILE A 380 -8.11 15.57 17.88
CA ILE A 380 -7.20 16.69 17.68
C ILE A 380 -7.99 17.99 17.91
N PRO A 381 -7.51 18.91 18.77
CA PRO A 381 -8.15 20.21 18.96
C PRO A 381 -8.31 20.98 17.66
N ASP A 382 -9.38 21.76 17.53
CA ASP A 382 -9.64 22.62 16.35
C ASP A 382 -9.71 21.86 14.99
N LEU A 383 -9.98 20.55 14.98
CA LEU A 383 -9.97 19.72 13.75
C LEU A 383 -10.76 20.33 12.58
N ASP A 384 -11.99 20.81 12.82
CA ASP A 384 -12.84 21.42 11.78
C ASP A 384 -12.27 22.72 11.23
N ARG A 385 -11.61 23.49 12.09
CA ARG A 385 -10.91 24.72 11.71
C ARG A 385 -9.68 24.39 10.86
N HIS A 386 -8.90 23.37 11.24
CA HIS A 386 -7.79 22.86 10.44
C HIS A 386 -8.26 22.38 9.07
N ARG A 387 -9.34 21.59 9.02
CA ARG A 387 -9.96 21.10 7.78
C ARG A 387 -10.38 22.24 6.85
N THR A 388 -11.08 23.23 7.39
CA THR A 388 -11.55 24.39 6.61
C THR A 388 -10.37 25.20 6.06
N ARG A 389 -9.34 25.43 6.88
CA ARG A 389 -8.12 26.14 6.48
C ARG A 389 -7.35 25.37 5.41
N TRP A 390 -7.15 24.07 5.60
CA TRP A 390 -6.49 23.19 4.64
C TRP A 390 -7.16 23.28 3.27
N ARG A 391 -8.48 23.09 3.20
CA ARG A 391 -9.24 23.14 1.94
C ARG A 391 -9.06 24.46 1.21
N ARG A 392 -9.14 25.58 1.93
CA ARG A 392 -8.93 26.91 1.35
C ARG A 392 -7.53 27.06 0.78
N LEU A 393 -6.50 26.69 1.54
CA LEU A 393 -5.10 26.83 1.13
C LEU A 393 -4.76 25.90 -0.04
N TYR A 394 -5.19 24.64 0.03
CA TYR A 394 -4.98 23.67 -1.04
C TYR A 394 -5.61 24.15 -2.35
N ARG A 395 -6.86 24.64 -2.30
CA ARG A 395 -7.51 25.23 -3.48
C ARG A 395 -6.73 26.43 -4.03
N MET A 396 -6.31 27.36 -3.15
CA MET A 396 -5.54 28.54 -3.56
C MET A 396 -4.18 28.18 -4.19
N HIS A 397 -3.53 27.12 -3.71
CA HIS A 397 -2.26 26.64 -4.25
C HIS A 397 -2.37 26.30 -5.75
N PHE A 398 -3.42 25.56 -6.15
CA PHE A 398 -3.63 25.19 -7.55
C PHE A 398 -4.38 26.25 -8.38
N GLU A 399 -5.20 27.11 -7.76
CA GLU A 399 -5.83 28.25 -8.45
C GLU A 399 -4.83 29.36 -8.77
N GLY A 400 -3.74 29.48 -7.99
CA GLY A 400 -2.70 30.50 -8.15
C GLY A 400 -1.96 30.43 -9.50
N GLU A 401 -1.89 29.25 -10.13
CA GLU A 401 -1.29 29.07 -11.47
C GLU A 401 -2.22 29.53 -12.60
N LYS A 402 -3.54 29.57 -12.39
CA LYS A 402 -4.52 30.02 -13.40
C LYS A 402 -4.62 31.55 -13.53
N ARG A 403 -3.89 32.34 -12.72
CA ARG A 403 -4.00 33.81 -12.70
C ARG A 403 -2.89 34.59 -13.43
N ILE A 404 -1.97 33.94 -14.14
CA ILE A 404 -0.90 34.62 -14.93
C ILE A 404 -1.05 34.39 -16.45
N SER A 405 -2.27 34.19 -16.94
CA SER A 405 -2.56 34.33 -18.38
C SER A 405 -3.97 34.89 -18.59
N ALA A 406 -4.10 36.20 -18.45
CA ALA A 406 -5.21 36.97 -19.00
C ALA A 406 -4.70 38.36 -19.36
#